data_AF-A0A5A7ML73-F1
#
_entry.id   AF-A0A5A7ML73-F1
#
_cell.length_a   1.000
_cell.length_b   1.000
_cell.length_c   1.000
_cell.angle_alpha   90.00
_cell.angle_beta   90.00
_cell.angle_gamma   90.00
#
_symmetry.space_group_name_H-M   'P 1'
#
loop_
_entity.id
_entity.type
_entity.pdbx_description
1 polymer ?
#
loop_
_entity_poly.entity_id
_entity_poly.type
_entity_poly.pdbx_seq_one_letter_code
_entity_poly.pdbx_strand_id
1 'polypeptide(L)'
;MRPERRSISRNGKGFHKPARSAEAGFTLIEVLVAFTIATIMLVALMQGMGRGLRSIDAASQQQMLVDHAQNHLQAVGVTIPLAPGVYQGEEPDHRWRIELSQDTDSLETGDIAGGQLQLLKITIEVFGADETEFSLISFRLGEVSQ
;
A
#
# COMPACT_ATOMS: atom_id res chain seq x y z
N MET A 1 63.26 -15.89 -91.95
CA MET A 1 63.75 -16.29 -90.62
C MET A 1 62.82 -15.73 -89.55
N ARG A 2 62.14 -16.62 -88.81
CA ARG A 2 61.61 -16.41 -87.44
C ARG A 2 62.54 -17.20 -86.50
N PRO A 3 62.75 -16.81 -85.22
CA PRO A 3 61.84 -17.15 -84.12
C PRO A 3 61.76 -15.98 -83.09
N GLU A 4 61.08 -15.96 -81.95
CA GLU A 4 60.37 -16.93 -81.13
C GLU A 4 59.41 -16.16 -80.19
N ARG A 5 58.36 -16.84 -79.73
CA ARG A 5 57.49 -16.41 -78.64
C ARG A 5 58.18 -16.61 -77.29
N ARG A 6 57.84 -15.78 -76.29
CA ARG A 6 57.26 -16.29 -75.03
C ARG A 6 56.57 -15.22 -74.18
N SER A 7 55.41 -15.62 -73.70
CA SER A 7 54.54 -14.99 -72.72
C SER A 7 55.16 -14.95 -71.32
N ILE A 8 54.94 -13.87 -70.56
CA ILE A 8 54.72 -13.96 -69.10
C ILE A 8 53.55 -13.05 -68.72
N SER A 9 52.58 -13.69 -68.05
CA SER A 9 51.40 -13.17 -67.39
C SER A 9 51.72 -12.92 -65.91
N ARG A 10 51.20 -11.84 -65.30
CA ARG A 10 50.32 -11.88 -64.09
C ARG A 10 50.14 -10.51 -63.42
N ASN A 11 48.92 -9.99 -63.58
CA ASN A 11 47.95 -9.56 -62.56
C ASN A 11 48.39 -9.27 -61.10
N GLY A 12 47.89 -8.15 -60.56
CA GLY A 12 47.67 -7.87 -59.12
C GLY A 12 47.06 -6.48 -58.92
N LYS A 13 45.72 -6.32 -58.96
CA LYS A 13 44.81 -6.20 -57.78
C LYS A 13 45.35 -5.26 -56.68
N GLY A 14 44.65 -4.22 -56.21
CA GLY A 14 43.27 -3.82 -56.43
C GLY A 14 42.97 -2.50 -55.74
N PHE A 15 41.96 -1.82 -56.27
CA PHE A 15 41.34 -0.63 -55.70
C PHE A 15 40.57 -1.02 -54.42
N HIS A 16 40.90 -0.42 -53.29
CA HIS A 16 40.02 -0.41 -52.12
C HIS A 16 39.52 1.02 -51.91
N LYS A 17 38.46 1.39 -52.63
CA LYS A 17 37.55 2.43 -52.15
C LYS A 17 36.90 1.89 -50.88
N PRO A 18 36.76 2.69 -49.80
CA PRO A 18 36.06 2.22 -48.62
C PRO A 18 34.64 1.83 -49.04
N ALA A 19 34.27 0.57 -48.80
CA ALA A 19 32.88 0.18 -48.84
C ALA A 19 32.20 0.96 -47.71
N ARG A 20 31.49 2.03 -48.05
CA ARG A 20 30.32 2.43 -47.26
C ARG A 20 29.36 1.26 -47.38
N SER A 21 29.44 0.33 -46.44
CA SER A 21 28.38 -0.64 -46.24
C SER A 21 27.15 0.17 -45.90
N ALA A 22 26.25 0.29 -46.88
CA ALA A 22 24.99 0.97 -46.71
C ALA A 22 24.24 0.33 -45.55
N GLU A 23 23.97 1.13 -44.52
CA GLU A 23 22.95 0.86 -43.52
C GLU A 23 21.62 0.69 -44.25
N ALA A 24 21.12 -0.53 -44.42
CA ALA A 24 19.74 -0.77 -44.81
C ALA A 24 19.39 -2.24 -44.58
N GLY A 25 18.42 -2.50 -43.71
CA GLY A 25 17.86 -3.83 -43.69
C GLY A 25 16.80 -4.20 -42.68
N PHE A 26 16.41 -3.39 -41.68
CA PHE A 26 15.36 -3.79 -40.73
C PHE A 26 14.57 -2.64 -40.07
N THR A 27 14.56 -1.43 -40.65
CA THR A 27 13.94 -0.24 -40.01
C THR A 27 12.45 -0.41 -39.67
N LEU A 28 11.70 -1.15 -40.50
CA LEU A 28 10.28 -1.41 -40.24
C LEU A 28 10.06 -2.36 -39.05
N ILE A 29 10.82 -3.46 -38.98
CA ILE A 29 10.69 -4.40 -37.86
C ILE A 29 11.23 -3.77 -36.57
N GLU A 30 12.24 -2.92 -36.65
CA GLU A 30 12.80 -2.22 -35.50
C GLU A 30 11.79 -1.26 -34.88
N VAL A 31 11.10 -0.45 -35.69
CA VAL A 31 10.03 0.42 -35.20
C VAL A 31 8.85 -0.41 -34.65
N LEU A 32 8.50 -1.53 -35.29
CA LEU A 32 7.43 -2.41 -34.80
C LEU A 32 7.81 -3.10 -33.48
N VAL A 33 9.05 -3.55 -33.35
CA VAL A 33 9.57 -4.15 -32.11
C VAL A 33 9.66 -3.09 -31.02
N ALA A 34 10.17 -1.90 -31.32
CA ALA A 34 10.20 -0.79 -30.38
C ALA A 34 8.78 -0.39 -29.93
N PHE A 35 7.83 -0.34 -30.86
CA PHE A 35 6.43 -0.02 -30.56
C PHE A 35 5.75 -1.11 -29.72
N THR A 36 5.99 -2.39 -30.02
CA THR A 36 5.45 -3.50 -29.23
C THR A 36 6.03 -3.49 -27.81
N ILE A 37 7.34 -3.29 -27.66
CA ILE A 37 7.99 -3.13 -26.35
C ILE A 37 7.41 -1.93 -25.60
N ALA A 38 7.30 -0.76 -26.26
CA ALA A 38 6.72 0.45 -25.67
C ALA A 38 5.29 0.23 -25.20
N THR A 39 4.47 -0.48 -26.00
CA THR A 39 3.09 -0.82 -25.63
C THR A 39 3.04 -1.75 -24.43
N ILE A 40 3.89 -2.78 -24.38
CA ILE A 40 3.99 -3.69 -23.23
C ILE A 40 4.41 -2.92 -21.98
N MET A 41 5.40 -2.03 -22.09
CA MET A 41 5.85 -1.19 -20.98
C MET A 41 4.72 -0.27 -20.50
N LEU A 42 3.99 0.39 -21.41
CA LEU A 42 2.87 1.25 -21.06
C LEU A 42 1.77 0.48 -20.33
N VAL A 43 1.43 -0.71 -20.82
CA VAL A 43 0.47 -1.61 -20.16
C VAL A 43 0.94 -2.00 -18.76
N ALA A 44 2.23 -2.33 -18.59
CA ALA A 44 2.80 -2.62 -17.28
C ALA A 44 2.74 -1.42 -16.33
N LEU A 45 3.03 -0.22 -16.83
CA LEU A 45 2.92 1.04 -16.07
C LEU A 45 1.48 1.32 -15.64
N MET A 46 0.51 1.18 -16.55
CA MET A 46 -0.91 1.35 -16.23
C MET A 46 -1.39 0.34 -15.19
N GLN A 47 -0.96 -0.91 -15.27
CA GLN A 47 -1.27 -1.92 -14.27
C GLN A 47 -0.65 -1.58 -12.90
N GLY A 48 0.61 -1.13 -12.88
CA GLY A 48 1.28 -0.68 -11.66
C GLY A 48 0.56 0.50 -11.02
N MET A 49 0.21 1.51 -11.82
CA MET A 49 -0.56 2.68 -11.38
C MET A 49 -1.92 2.28 -10.81
N GLY A 50 -2.67 1.43 -11.51
CA GLY A 50 -3.98 0.96 -11.04
C GLY A 50 -3.89 0.20 -9.71
N ARG A 51 -2.82 -0.55 -9.48
CA ARG A 51 -2.56 -1.20 -8.18
C ARG A 51 -2.22 -0.17 -7.10
N GLY A 52 -1.39 0.82 -7.42
CA GLY A 52 -1.05 1.93 -6.53
C GLY A 52 -2.29 2.71 -6.06
N LEU A 53 -3.18 3.08 -6.99
CA LEU A 53 -4.42 3.79 -6.66
C LEU A 53 -5.32 2.98 -5.73
N ARG A 54 -5.51 1.68 -6.01
CA ARG A 54 -6.28 0.80 -5.12
C ARG A 54 -5.67 0.67 -3.72
N SER A 55 -4.33 0.67 -3.63
CA SER A 55 -3.67 0.62 -2.32
C SER A 55 -3.85 1.90 -1.51
N ILE A 56 -3.85 3.07 -2.18
CA ILE A 56 -4.13 4.37 -1.54
C ILE A 56 -5.57 4.40 -1.02
N ASP A 57 -6.51 3.92 -1.83
CA ASP A 57 -7.93 3.87 -1.46
C ASP A 57 -8.16 2.98 -0.24
N ALA A 58 -7.62 1.75 -0.25
CA ALA A 58 -7.69 0.85 0.90
C ALA A 58 -7.05 1.44 2.18
N ALA A 59 -5.91 2.13 2.05
CA ALA A 59 -5.27 2.80 3.17
C ALA A 59 -6.13 3.95 3.72
N SER A 60 -6.81 4.70 2.85
CA SER A 60 -7.71 5.78 3.27
C SER A 60 -8.93 5.25 4.04
N GLN A 61 -9.53 4.15 3.59
CA GLN A 61 -10.65 3.50 4.31
C GLN A 61 -10.23 3.04 5.70
N GLN A 62 -9.04 2.43 5.80
CA GLN A 62 -8.51 2.02 7.10
C GLN A 62 -8.25 3.22 8.03
N GLN A 63 -7.71 4.32 7.50
CA GLN A 63 -7.48 5.53 8.28
C GLN A 63 -8.80 6.12 8.82
N MET A 64 -9.87 6.11 8.01
CA MET A 64 -11.18 6.59 8.44
C MET A 64 -11.70 5.78 9.64
N LEU A 65 -11.66 4.44 9.58
CA LEU A 65 -12.08 3.58 10.71
C LEU A 65 -11.28 3.84 11.98
N VAL A 66 -9.98 4.07 11.84
CA VAL A 66 -9.09 4.43 12.95
C VAL A 66 -9.49 5.77 13.56
N ASP A 67 -9.78 6.78 12.73
CA ASP A 67 -10.21 8.11 13.20
C ASP A 67 -11.57 8.03 13.91
N HIS A 68 -12.51 7.23 13.41
CA HIS A 68 -13.79 6.96 14.09
C HIS A 68 -13.57 6.30 15.46
N ALA A 69 -12.75 5.25 15.54
CA ALA A 69 -12.45 4.57 16.81
C ALA A 69 -11.79 5.52 17.83
N GLN A 70 -10.89 6.40 17.37
CA GLN A 70 -10.25 7.40 18.22
C GLN A 70 -11.24 8.47 18.70
N ASN A 71 -12.14 8.95 17.84
CA ASN A 71 -13.20 9.88 18.23
C ASN A 71 -14.09 9.28 19.33
N HIS A 72 -14.48 8.02 19.17
CA HIS A 72 -15.24 7.29 20.20
C HIS A 72 -14.45 7.11 21.49
N LEU A 73 -13.15 6.82 21.42
CA LEU A 73 -12.29 6.74 22.61
C LEU A 73 -12.20 8.07 23.36
N GLN A 74 -12.16 9.19 22.64
CA GLN A 74 -12.15 10.54 23.23
C GLN A 74 -13.49 10.89 23.88
N ALA A 75 -14.60 10.35 23.38
CA ALA A 75 -15.93 10.52 23.98
C ALA A 75 -16.08 9.76 25.31
N VAL A 76 -15.35 8.65 25.48
CA VAL A 76 -15.28 7.93 26.77
C VAL A 76 -14.73 8.85 27.85
N GLY A 77 -15.42 8.96 28.98
CA GLY A 77 -15.10 9.84 30.10
C GLY A 77 -15.51 11.31 29.94
N VAL A 78 -16.04 11.71 28.77
CA VAL A 78 -16.60 13.05 28.55
C VAL A 78 -18.12 12.97 28.44
N THR A 79 -18.62 12.17 27.49
CA THR A 79 -20.05 11.95 27.26
C THR A 79 -20.47 10.53 27.61
N ILE A 80 -19.59 9.53 27.39
CA ILE A 80 -19.82 8.15 27.79
C ILE A 80 -19.27 7.96 29.21
N PRO A 81 -20.09 7.52 30.18
CA PRO A 81 -19.64 7.30 31.55
C PRO A 81 -18.47 6.31 31.61
N LEU A 82 -17.49 6.61 32.47
CA LEU A 82 -16.34 5.73 32.70
C LEU A 82 -16.70 4.61 33.69
N ALA A 83 -17.71 3.82 33.32
CA ALA A 83 -18.24 2.72 34.12
C ALA A 83 -18.39 1.47 33.24
N PRO A 84 -18.23 0.25 33.83
CA PRO A 84 -18.40 -0.99 33.09
C PRO A 84 -19.75 -1.07 32.39
N GLY A 85 -19.76 -1.56 31.17
CA GLY A 85 -20.96 -1.64 30.34
C GLY A 85 -20.66 -1.73 28.85
N VAL A 86 -21.72 -1.90 28.08
CA VAL A 86 -21.67 -1.92 26.61
C VAL A 86 -22.44 -0.72 26.09
N TYR A 87 -21.79 0.08 25.26
CA TYR A 87 -22.36 1.21 24.55
C TYR A 87 -22.29 0.90 23.07
N GLN A 88 -23.35 1.17 22.32
CA GLN A 88 -23.39 0.87 20.90
C GLN A 88 -24.24 1.91 20.17
N GLY A 89 -23.95 2.10 18.89
CA GLY A 89 -24.64 3.05 18.05
C GLY A 89 -24.44 2.78 16.57
N GLU A 90 -25.23 3.49 15.78
CA GLU A 90 -25.17 3.47 14.33
C GLU A 90 -25.14 4.91 13.83
N GLU A 91 -24.15 5.21 13.02
CA GLU A 91 -23.98 6.46 12.30
C GLU A 91 -24.22 6.20 10.80
N PRO A 92 -24.44 7.24 9.97
CA PRO A 92 -24.77 7.05 8.56
C PRO A 92 -23.75 6.25 7.75
N ASP A 93 -22.50 6.23 8.20
CA ASP A 93 -21.34 5.63 7.52
C ASP A 93 -20.76 4.39 8.23
N HIS A 94 -21.01 4.23 9.53
CA HIS A 94 -20.48 3.10 10.31
C HIS A 94 -21.34 2.73 11.52
N ARG A 95 -21.21 1.49 11.97
CA ARG A 95 -21.73 1.03 13.26
C ARG A 95 -20.60 0.89 14.25
N TRP A 96 -20.87 1.11 15.52
CA TRP A 96 -19.84 1.02 16.54
C TRP A 96 -20.35 0.34 17.81
N ARG A 97 -19.42 -0.28 18.52
CA ARG A 97 -19.63 -0.90 19.82
C ARG A 97 -18.43 -0.60 20.71
N ILE A 98 -18.70 -0.21 21.94
CA ILE A 98 -17.72 0.10 22.96
C ILE A 98 -18.04 -0.76 24.18
N GLU A 99 -17.09 -1.53 24.64
CA GLU A 99 -17.20 -2.36 25.83
C GLU A 99 -16.19 -1.91 26.88
N LEU A 100 -16.69 -1.50 28.04
CA LEU A 100 -15.90 -1.19 29.23
C LEU A 100 -16.00 -2.37 30.18
N SER A 101 -14.86 -2.98 30.48
CA SER A 101 -14.74 -4.09 31.44
C SER A 101 -13.75 -3.71 32.54
N GLN A 102 -14.01 -4.20 33.75
CA GLN A 102 -13.05 -4.06 34.85
C GLN A 102 -11.93 -5.06 34.62
N ASP A 103 -10.68 -4.60 34.68
CA ASP A 103 -9.54 -5.50 34.63
C ASP A 103 -9.22 -5.98 36.05
N THR A 104 -9.92 -7.05 36.47
CA THR A 104 -9.78 -7.65 37.81
C THR A 104 -8.46 -8.40 37.99
N ASP A 105 -7.79 -8.80 36.90
CA ASP A 105 -6.51 -9.53 36.97
C ASP A 105 -5.31 -8.61 37.24
N SER A 106 -5.42 -7.32 36.94
CA SER A 106 -4.24 -6.45 36.87
C SER A 106 -3.81 -5.80 38.19
N LEU A 107 -4.68 -5.49 39.16
CA LEU A 107 -4.23 -4.85 40.41
C LEU A 107 -5.14 -5.20 41.60
N GLU A 108 -4.51 -5.68 42.69
CA GLU A 108 -5.00 -5.41 44.04
C GLU A 108 -5.42 -3.95 44.08
N THR A 109 -6.69 -3.68 44.35
CA THR A 109 -7.20 -2.32 44.53
C THR A 109 -6.22 -1.57 45.43
N GLY A 110 -5.43 -0.66 44.85
CA GLY A 110 -4.51 0.16 45.60
C GLY A 110 -5.31 1.25 46.31
N ASP A 111 -5.39 1.18 47.63
CA ASP A 111 -5.94 2.25 48.46
C ASP A 111 -4.95 3.44 48.40
N ILE A 112 -5.23 4.41 47.53
CA ILE A 112 -4.45 5.62 47.42
C ILE A 112 -5.30 6.76 47.95
N ALA A 113 -4.98 7.20 49.16
CA ALA A 113 -5.41 8.45 49.77
C ALA A 113 -6.90 8.82 49.54
N GLY A 114 -7.82 7.90 49.84
CA GLY A 114 -9.26 8.19 49.92
C GLY A 114 -10.09 7.93 48.66
N GLY A 115 -9.51 7.32 47.62
CA GLY A 115 -10.23 6.91 46.41
C GLY A 115 -9.86 5.48 45.99
N GLN A 116 -10.87 4.66 45.69
CA GLN A 116 -10.66 3.32 45.13
C GLN A 116 -10.41 3.48 43.62
N LEU A 117 -9.16 3.34 43.16
CA LEU A 117 -8.84 3.38 41.73
C LEU A 117 -9.09 2.02 41.09
N GLN A 118 -9.71 2.04 39.91
CA GLN A 118 -9.99 0.86 39.12
C GLN A 118 -9.43 1.00 37.70
N LEU A 119 -8.73 -0.04 37.24
CA LEU A 119 -8.30 -0.14 35.85
C LEU A 119 -9.46 -0.66 35.00
N LEU A 120 -9.86 0.13 34.02
CA LEU A 120 -10.90 -0.21 33.05
C LEU A 120 -10.26 -0.51 31.70
N LYS A 121 -10.60 -1.66 31.13
CA LYS A 121 -10.30 -2.02 29.76
C LYS A 121 -11.43 -1.55 28.86
N ILE A 122 -11.09 -0.69 27.91
CA ILE A 122 -11.99 -0.13 26.90
C ILE A 122 -11.69 -0.85 25.58
N THR A 123 -12.67 -1.56 25.04
CA THR A 123 -12.61 -2.18 23.72
C THR A 123 -13.57 -1.43 22.81
N ILE A 124 -13.10 -0.94 21.67
CA ILE A 124 -13.91 -0.20 20.70
C ILE A 124 -13.84 -0.96 19.39
N GLU A 125 -15.00 -1.33 18.87
CA GLU A 125 -15.18 -2.00 17.59
C GLU A 125 -15.95 -1.06 16.66
N VAL A 126 -15.39 -0.83 15.48
CA VAL A 126 -15.98 -0.01 14.42
C VAL A 126 -16.19 -0.89 13.19
N PHE A 127 -17.42 -0.94 12.71
CA PHE A 127 -17.85 -1.69 11.54
C PHE A 127 -18.19 -0.71 10.42
N GLY A 128 -17.36 -0.66 9.38
CA GLY A 128 -17.60 0.14 8.18
C GLY A 128 -18.68 -0.46 7.27
N ALA A 129 -19.11 0.33 6.29
CA ALA A 129 -20.13 -0.07 5.31
C ALA A 129 -19.72 -1.28 4.46
N ASP A 130 -18.42 -1.46 4.19
CA ASP A 130 -17.86 -2.55 3.38
C ASP A 130 -17.53 -3.81 4.20
N GLU A 131 -18.22 -4.03 5.33
CA GLU A 131 -17.94 -5.08 6.32
C GLU A 131 -16.53 -5.04 6.93
N THR A 132 -15.79 -3.96 6.72
CA THR A 132 -14.48 -3.74 7.34
C THR A 132 -14.63 -3.50 8.83
N GLU A 133 -13.92 -4.28 9.63
CA GLU A 133 -13.92 -4.17 11.09
C GLU A 133 -12.58 -3.64 11.58
N PHE A 134 -12.63 -2.68 12.50
CA PHE A 134 -11.45 -2.18 13.21
C PHE A 134 -11.70 -2.23 14.71
N SER A 135 -10.75 -2.80 15.46
CA SER A 135 -10.81 -2.90 16.92
C SER A 135 -9.66 -2.13 17.58
N LEU A 136 -9.98 -1.31 18.57
CA LEU A 136 -9.05 -0.53 19.37
C LEU A 136 -9.21 -0.90 20.86
N ILE A 137 -8.12 -1.28 21.51
CA ILE A 137 -8.10 -1.60 22.95
C ILE A 137 -7.29 -0.52 23.67
N SER A 138 -7.86 0.06 24.72
CA SER A 138 -7.22 1.04 25.59
C SER A 138 -7.45 0.70 27.05
N PHE A 139 -6.53 1.08 27.91
CA PHE A 139 -6.67 0.96 29.37
C PHE A 139 -6.75 2.35 29.97
N ARG A 140 -7.76 2.58 30.82
CA ARG A 140 -7.93 3.84 31.53
C ARG A 140 -8.14 3.59 33.01
N LEU A 141 -7.51 4.41 33.83
CA LEU A 141 -7.74 4.44 35.26
C LEU A 141 -9.00 5.28 35.56
N GLY A 142 -9.94 4.71 36.30
CA GLY A 142 -11.14 5.39 36.79
C GLY A 142 -11.16 5.45 38.31
N GLU A 143 -11.87 6.44 38.86
CA GLU A 143 -12.24 6.49 40.28
C GLU A 143 -13.59 5.80 40.48
N VAL A 144 -13.70 4.96 41.50
CA VAL A 144 -14.97 4.36 41.92
C VAL A 144 -15.76 5.40 42.71
N SER A 145 -16.87 5.90 42.16
CA SER A 145 -17.81 6.71 42.93
C SER A 145 -18.61 5.78 43.86
N GLN A 146 -18.55 6.03 45.18
CA GLN A 146 -19.44 5.41 46.17
C GLN A 146 -20.89 5.83 45.98
#